data_AF-A0A4Y2W7A3-F1
#
_entry.id   AF-A0A4Y2W7A3-F1
#
_cell.length_a   1.000
_cell.length_b   1.000
_cell.length_c   1.000
_cell.angle_alpha   90.00
_cell.angle_beta   90.00
_cell.angle_gamma   90.00
#
_symmetry.space_group_name_H-M   'P 1'
#
loop_
_entity.id
_entity.type
_entity.pdbx_description
1 polymer ?
#
loop_
_entity_poly.entity_id
_entity_poly.type
_entity_poly.pdbx_seq_one_letter_code
_entity_poly.pdbx_strand_id
1 'polypeptide(L)'
;MSAYSSPYAELQHTAQDLANLLTKIGPEQALIGADMNAPRTLWGYANNNPRVNIMEDLISGLNLHLLNEKNSEPTFQRRNAKGWPGLTLVKGVQLARTAS
;
A
#
# COMPACT_ATOMS: atom_id res chain seq x y z
N MET A 1 -10.32 -6.23 -0.76
CA MET A 1 -9.34 -7.34 -0.65
C MET A 1 -8.25 -6.98 0.34
N SER A 2 -7.47 -7.96 0.81
CA SER A 2 -6.36 -7.72 1.73
C SER A 2 -5.07 -8.39 1.30
N ALA A 3 -3.92 -7.79 1.62
CA ALA A 3 -2.59 -8.36 1.38
C ALA A 3 -1.68 -8.16 2.60
N TYR A 4 -0.74 -9.09 2.78
CA TYR A 4 0.30 -8.98 3.81
C TYR A 4 1.63 -9.47 3.25
N SER A 5 2.68 -8.69 3.45
CA SER A 5 4.06 -9.09 3.17
C SER A 5 4.90 -8.89 4.43
N SER A 6 5.47 -10.00 4.93
CA SER A 6 6.40 -9.96 6.06
C SER A 6 7.57 -9.01 5.78
N PRO A 7 8.08 -8.27 6.78
CA PRO A 7 9.27 -7.43 6.61
C PRO A 7 10.51 -8.22 6.18
N TYR A 8 10.51 -9.55 6.38
CA TYR A 8 11.60 -10.45 6.04
C TYR A 8 11.38 -11.24 4.74
N ALA A 9 10.21 -11.11 4.11
CA ALA A 9 9.90 -11.81 2.86
C ALA A 9 10.14 -10.90 1.65
N GLU A 10 10.47 -11.48 0.49
CA GLU A 10 10.57 -10.73 -0.76
C GLU A 10 9.20 -10.15 -1.15
N LEU A 11 9.12 -8.82 -1.22
CA LEU A 11 7.87 -8.09 -1.46
C LEU A 11 7.28 -8.39 -2.84
N GLN A 12 8.14 -8.71 -3.80
CA GLN A 12 7.83 -8.92 -5.21
C GLN A 12 6.77 -10.02 -5.39
N HIS A 13 6.82 -11.09 -4.60
CA HIS A 13 5.83 -12.16 -4.70
C HIS A 13 4.43 -11.67 -4.32
N THR A 14 4.29 -11.01 -3.16
CA THR A 14 3.01 -10.45 -2.72
C THR A 14 2.50 -9.38 -3.69
N ALA A 15 3.40 -8.53 -4.19
CA ALA A 15 3.04 -7.49 -5.16
C ALA A 15 2.55 -8.09 -6.49
N GLN A 16 3.22 -9.15 -6.99
CA GLN A 16 2.82 -9.84 -8.22
C GLN A 16 1.47 -10.55 -8.06
N ASP A 17 1.24 -11.22 -6.93
CA ASP A 17 -0.06 -11.86 -6.66
C ASP A 17 -1.20 -10.84 -6.60
N LEU A 18 -0.94 -9.70 -5.95
CA LEU A 18 -1.89 -8.59 -5.90
C LEU A 18 -2.15 -8.00 -7.30
N ALA A 19 -1.11 -7.82 -8.11
CA ALA A 19 -1.24 -7.34 -9.48
C ALA A 19 -2.07 -8.32 -10.35
N ASN A 20 -1.82 -9.62 -10.22
CA ASN A 20 -2.54 -10.67 -10.92
C ASN A 20 -4.04 -10.65 -10.55
N LEU A 21 -4.34 -10.50 -9.25
CA LEU A 21 -5.72 -10.42 -8.77
C LEU A 21 -6.43 -9.15 -9.28
N LEU A 22 -5.76 -8.00 -9.20
CA LEU A 22 -6.32 -6.72 -9.65
C LEU A 22 -6.54 -6.68 -11.17
N THR A 23 -5.70 -7.36 -11.93
CA THR A 23 -5.86 -7.55 -13.37
C THR A 23 -7.09 -8.40 -13.68
N LYS A 24 -7.32 -9.48 -12.94
CA LYS A 24 -8.51 -10.35 -13.08
C LYS A 24 -9.81 -9.63 -12.75
N ILE A 25 -9.77 -8.67 -11.82
CA ILE A 25 -10.91 -7.78 -11.50
C ILE A 25 -11.21 -6.82 -12.67
N GLY A 26 -10.27 -6.62 -13.61
CA GLY A 26 -10.53 -5.89 -14.85
C GLY A 26 -10.84 -4.42 -14.60
N PRO A 27 -11.97 -3.86 -15.09
CA PRO A 27 -12.34 -2.46 -14.87
C PRO A 27 -13.04 -2.19 -13.54
N GLU A 28 -13.42 -3.23 -12.77
CA GLU A 28 -14.19 -3.06 -11.55
C GLU A 28 -13.40 -2.33 -10.45
N GLN A 29 -14.15 -1.67 -9.57
CA GLN A 29 -13.58 -0.93 -8.45
C GLN A 29 -13.15 -1.88 -7.34
N ALA A 30 -12.06 -1.55 -6.64
CA ALA A 30 -11.59 -2.35 -5.51
C ALA A 30 -11.00 -1.47 -4.41
N LEU A 31 -11.35 -1.78 -3.16
CA LEU A 31 -10.67 -1.30 -1.96
C LEU A 31 -9.69 -2.38 -1.49
N ILE A 32 -8.43 -1.99 -1.25
CA ILE A 32 -7.35 -2.88 -0.85
C ILE A 32 -6.76 -2.38 0.46
N GLY A 33 -6.77 -3.21 1.49
CA GLY A 33 -5.98 -3.02 2.71
C GLY A 33 -4.73 -3.88 2.66
N ALA A 34 -3.54 -3.28 2.72
CA ALA A 34 -2.30 -4.02 2.55
C ALA A 34 -1.26 -3.63 3.60
N ASP A 35 -0.74 -4.61 4.35
CA ASP A 35 0.43 -4.40 5.20
C ASP A 35 1.67 -4.92 4.46
N MET A 36 2.43 -3.99 3.86
CA MET A 36 3.48 -4.32 2.89
C MET A 36 4.90 -4.15 3.45
N ASN A 37 5.02 -3.64 4.68
CA ASN A 37 6.30 -3.36 5.34
C ASN A 37 7.29 -2.60 4.43
N ALA A 38 6.78 -1.60 3.70
CA ALA A 38 7.55 -0.74 2.81
C ALA A 38 7.60 0.70 3.34
N PRO A 39 8.57 1.05 4.21
CA PRO A 39 8.78 2.42 4.65
C PRO A 39 8.88 3.45 3.52
N ARG A 40 8.03 4.49 3.59
CA ARG A 40 8.02 5.63 2.68
C ARG A 40 7.51 6.88 3.37
N THR A 41 8.16 7.99 3.07
CA THR A 41 7.75 9.34 3.49
C THR A 41 6.36 9.76 3.01
N LEU A 42 5.85 9.18 1.92
CA LEU A 42 4.52 9.50 1.39
C LEU A 42 3.38 9.07 2.33
N TRP A 43 3.56 7.97 3.08
CA TRP A 43 2.54 7.43 3.99
C TRP A 43 2.99 7.41 5.46
N GLY A 44 3.96 8.25 5.84
CA GLY A 44 4.21 8.60 7.25
C GLY A 44 5.59 8.26 7.81
N TYR A 45 6.44 7.52 7.10
CA TYR A 45 7.80 7.23 7.59
C TYR A 45 8.74 8.45 7.46
N ALA A 46 9.78 8.51 8.30
CA ALA A 46 10.81 9.55 8.19
C ALA A 46 11.75 9.35 6.99
N ASN A 47 11.90 8.11 6.54
CA ASN A 47 12.81 7.71 5.47
C ASN A 47 12.18 6.67 4.54
N ASN A 48 12.81 6.48 3.39
CA ASN A 48 12.43 5.48 2.39
C ASN A 48 13.30 4.24 2.54
N ASN A 49 12.76 3.06 2.21
CA ASN A 49 13.55 1.85 2.04
C ASN A 49 13.51 1.34 0.58
N PRO A 50 14.41 0.42 0.17
CA PRO A 50 14.43 -0.11 -1.19
C PRO A 50 13.15 -0.83 -1.62
N ARG A 51 12.39 -1.39 -0.67
CA ARG A 51 11.11 -2.07 -0.94
C ARG A 51 10.06 -1.12 -1.52
N VAL A 52 10.23 0.19 -1.34
CA VAL A 52 9.27 1.18 -1.79
C VAL A 52 9.11 1.21 -3.31
N ASN A 53 10.18 0.95 -4.08
CA ASN A 53 10.13 1.03 -5.54
C ASN A 53 9.09 0.06 -6.09
N ILE A 54 9.03 -1.15 -5.54
CA ILE A 54 8.06 -2.19 -5.93
C ILE A 54 6.61 -1.73 -5.66
N MET A 55 6.38 -1.06 -4.54
CA MET A 55 5.05 -0.51 -4.23
C MET A 55 4.68 0.65 -5.15
N GLU A 56 5.63 1.53 -5.48
CA GLU A 56 5.38 2.63 -6.42
C GLU A 56 5.09 2.13 -7.82
N ASP A 57 5.83 1.13 -8.29
CA ASP A 57 5.59 0.48 -9.58
C ASP A 57 4.22 -0.19 -9.61
N LEU A 58 3.81 -0.84 -8.52
CA LEU A 58 2.47 -1.43 -8.40
C LEU A 58 1.37 -0.35 -8.42
N ILE A 59 1.53 0.70 -7.61
CA ILE A 59 0.55 1.79 -7.48
C ILE A 59 0.40 2.51 -8.82
N SER A 60 1.51 2.89 -9.46
CA SER A 60 1.50 3.60 -10.74
C SER A 60 1.07 2.70 -11.90
N GLY A 61 1.60 1.47 -11.99
CA GLY A 61 1.34 0.52 -13.06
C GLY A 61 -0.11 0.04 -13.11
N LEU A 62 -0.81 0.03 -11.97
CA LEU A 62 -2.23 -0.33 -11.89
C LEU A 62 -3.15 0.88 -11.64
N ASN A 63 -2.61 2.10 -11.69
CA ASN A 63 -3.32 3.35 -11.45
C ASN A 63 -4.16 3.30 -10.15
N LEU A 64 -3.52 2.86 -9.06
CA LEU A 64 -4.11 2.83 -7.73
C LEU A 64 -3.97 4.19 -7.05
N HIS A 65 -4.95 4.54 -6.23
CA HIS A 65 -4.91 5.72 -5.39
C HIS A 65 -4.62 5.32 -3.95
N LEU A 66 -3.61 5.96 -3.34
CA LEU A 66 -3.30 5.83 -1.93
C LEU A 66 -4.23 6.74 -1.11
N LEU A 67 -4.91 6.17 -0.12
CA LEU A 67 -5.78 6.92 0.79
C LEU A 67 -5.12 7.27 2.13
N ASN A 68 -3.94 6.74 2.42
CA ASN A 68 -3.23 7.08 3.65
C ASN A 68 -2.88 8.57 3.67
N GLU A 69 -3.20 9.23 4.77
CA GLU A 69 -2.72 10.57 5.05
C GLU A 69 -1.30 10.52 5.61
N LYS A 70 -0.41 11.33 5.03
CA LYS A 70 1.01 11.39 5.43
C LYS A 70 1.23 11.69 6.91
N ASN A 71 0.38 12.54 7.50
CA ASN A 71 0.52 13.01 8.87
C ASN A 71 -0.39 12.26 9.87
N SER A 72 -0.95 11.12 9.44
CA SER A 72 -1.76 10.27 10.32
C SER A 72 -0.94 9.64 11.44
N GLU A 73 -1.63 9.26 12.52
CA GLU A 73 -1.00 8.50 13.60
C GLU A 73 -0.40 7.17 13.11
N PRO A 74 0.68 6.67 13.72
CA PRO A 74 1.28 5.40 13.36
C PRO A 74 0.27 4.25 13.45
N THR A 75 0.20 3.42 12.41
CA THR A 75 -0.62 2.20 12.44
C THR A 75 0.06 1.05 13.17
N PHE A 76 1.36 1.18 13.48
CA PHE A 76 2.13 0.29 14.32
C PHE A 76 2.88 1.07 15.40
N GLN A 77 2.73 0.67 16.67
CA GLN A 77 3.47 1.26 17.77
C GLN A 77 3.97 0.20 18.77
N ARG A 78 5.24 0.31 19.13
CA ARG A 78 5.93 -0.42 20.22
C ARG A 78 6.67 0.60 21.09
N ARG A 79 7.20 0.15 22.23
CA ARG A 79 7.86 1.00 23.24
C ARG A 79 8.82 2.04 22.65
N ASN A 80 9.63 1.64 21.66
CA ASN A 80 10.65 2.48 21.03
C ASN A 80 10.52 2.56 19.50
N ALA A 81 9.39 2.17 18.91
CA ALA A 81 9.23 2.12 17.46
C ALA A 81 7.81 2.53 17.03
N LYS A 82 7.75 3.33 15.97
CA LYS A 82 6.52 3.72 15.28
C LYS A 82 6.64 3.34 13.80
N GLY A 83 5.54 2.92 13.19
CA GLY A 83 5.51 2.56 11.77
C GLY A 83 4.13 2.77 11.16
N TRP A 84 4.12 2.85 9.83
CA TRP A 84 2.93 2.96 8.98
C TRP A 84 2.92 1.84 7.93
N PRO A 85 3.05 0.55 8.32
CA PRO A 85 3.21 -0.52 7.34
C PRO A 85 1.90 -0.83 6.60
N GLY A 86 0.76 -0.48 7.20
CA GLY A 86 -0.58 -0.61 6.63
C GLY A 86 -0.93 0.49 5.64
N LEU A 87 -1.34 0.10 4.44
CA LEU A 87 -1.75 0.94 3.33
C LEU A 87 -3.21 0.66 2.95
N THR A 88 -3.92 1.71 2.59
CA THR A 88 -5.25 1.64 2.00
C THR A 88 -5.15 2.17 0.57
N LEU A 89 -5.39 1.29 -0.40
CA LEU A 89 -5.35 1.60 -1.83
C LEU A 89 -6.73 1.42 -2.45
N VAL A 90 -7.02 2.23 -3.46
CA VAL A 90 -8.26 2.16 -4.24
C VAL A 90 -7.95 2.03 -5.71
N LYS A 91 -8.63 1.10 -6.36
CA LYS A 91 -8.72 1.01 -7.82
C LYS A 91 -10.04 1.64 -8.28
N GLY A 92 -9.93 2.63 -9.18
CA GLY A 92 -11.07 3.35 -9.76
C GLY A 92 -11.32 4.73 -9.13
N VAL A 93 -11.48 5.74 -9.98
CA VAL A 93 -11.47 7.17 -9.62
C VAL A 93 -12.68 7.63 -8.78
N GLN A 94 -13.83 6.97 -8.90
CA GLN A 94 -15.05 7.38 -8.19
C GLN A 94 -15.00 7.11 -6.68
N LEU A 95 -14.39 5.99 -6.26
CA LEU A 95 -14.21 5.68 -4.84
C LEU A 95 -13.20 6.63 -4.17
N ALA A 96 -12.13 7.00 -4.89
CA ALA A 96 -11.11 7.90 -4.36
C ALA A 96 -11.66 9.29 -3.99
N ARG A 97 -12.67 9.79 -4.71
CA ARG A 97 -13.28 11.11 -4.45
C ARG A 97 -14.27 11.15 -3.28
N THR A 98 -14.70 9.99 -2.77
CA THR A 98 -15.65 9.91 -1.65
C THR A 98 -14.93 9.72 -0.31
N ALA A 99 -13.63 9.40 -0.36
CA ALA A 99 -12.81 9.11 0.82
C ALA A 99 -11.87 10.28 1.22
N SER A 100 -11.90 11.39 0.48
CA SER A 100 -11.14 12.63 0.75
C SER A 100 -12.06 13.70 1.35
#